data_AF-A0A4P8ISR1-F1
#
_entry.id   AF-A0A4P8ISR1-F1
#
_cell.length_a   1.000
_cell.length_b   1.000
_cell.length_c   1.000
_cell.angle_alpha   90.00
_cell.angle_beta   90.00
_cell.angle_gamma   90.00
#
_symmetry.space_group_name_H-M   'P 1'
#
loop_
_entity.id
_entity.type
_entity.pdbx_description
1 polymer ?
#
loop_
_entity_poly.entity_id
_entity_poly.type
_entity_poly.pdbx_seq_one_letter_code
_entity_poly.pdbx_strand_id
1 'polypeptide(L)' 'MDILEMARNSGMLVMLDGRIGREEYHSVSGSLQALQRFADALRESLSLKANENNACRQHVA' A
#
# COMPACT_ATOMS: atom_id res chain seq x y z
N MET A 1 6.50 -3.06 -1.52
CA MET A 1 5.12 -2.55 -1.38
C MET A 1 5.23 -1.14 -0.88
N ASP A 2 5.02 -0.18 -1.77
CA ASP A 2 4.98 1.25 -1.43
C ASP A 2 3.51 1.64 -1.20
N ILE A 3 3.18 1.99 0.05
CA ILE A 3 1.82 2.34 0.44
C ILE A 3 1.33 3.65 -0.21
N LEU A 4 2.25 4.59 -0.49
CA LEU A 4 1.92 5.86 -1.13
C LEU A 4 1.60 5.65 -2.62
N GLU A 5 2.30 4.73 -3.26
CA GLU A 5 2.00 4.35 -4.65
C GLU A 5 0.61 3.68 -4.75
N MET A 6 0.29 2.79 -3.81
CA MET A 6 -1.04 2.18 -3.74
C MET A 6 -2.14 3.20 -3.51
N ALA A 7 -1.90 4.19 -2.64
CA ALA A 7 -2.84 5.29 -2.44
C ALA A 7 -3.08 6.07 -3.75
N ARG A 8 -2.01 6.44 -4.46
CA ARG A 8 -2.09 7.12 -5.77
C ARG A 8 -2.88 6.29 -6.79
N ASN A 9 -2.57 5.01 -6.92
CA ASN A 9 -3.23 4.10 -7.87
C ASN A 9 -4.71 3.89 -7.53
N SER A 10 -5.09 4.04 -6.26
CA SER A 10 -6.49 3.95 -5.81
C SER A 10 -7.28 5.24 -6.06
N GLY A 11 -6.62 6.30 -6.51
CA GLY A 11 -7.18 7.63 -6.74
C GLY A 11 -7.20 8.51 -5.49
N MET A 12 -6.34 8.23 -4.49
CA MET A 12 -6.13 9.11 -3.35
C MET A 12 -5.14 10.22 -3.72
N LEU A 13 -5.37 11.43 -3.22
CA LEU A 13 -4.39 12.51 -3.21
C LEU A 13 -3.34 12.22 -2.14
N VAL A 14 -2.06 12.28 -2.52
CA VAL A 14 -0.91 12.16 -1.62
C VAL A 14 -0.14 13.47 -1.67
N MET A 15 -0.03 14.16 -0.54
CA MET A 15 0.65 15.44 -0.40
C MET A 15 1.80 15.32 0.60
N LEU A 16 2.97 15.83 0.24
CA LEU A 16 4.10 15.98 1.18
C LEU A 16 3.92 17.29 1.95
N ASP A 17 3.61 17.19 3.23
CA ASP A 17 3.37 18.34 4.11
C ASP A 17 4.69 18.96 4.61
N GLY A 18 5.74 18.14 4.71
CA GLY A 18 7.04 18.59 5.14
C GLY A 18 8.05 17.47 5.33
N ARG A 19 9.30 17.86 5.52
CA ARG A 19 10.41 16.96 5.79
C ARG A 19 11.24 17.48 6.93
N ILE A 20 11.46 16.65 7.94
CA ILE A 20 12.31 16.95 9.09
C ILE A 20 13.42 15.90 9.10
N GLY A 21 14.65 16.32 8.77
CA GLY A 21 15.76 15.38 8.60
C GLY A 21 15.53 14.42 7.43
N ARG A 22 15.42 13.12 7.72
CA ARG A 22 15.17 12.07 6.70
C ARG A 22 13.70 11.64 6.65
N GLU A 23 12.90 12.14 7.58
CA GLU A 23 11.52 11.75 7.78
C GLU A 23 10.61 12.70 6.99
N GLU A 24 9.73 12.11 6.21
CA GLU A 24 8.78 12.81 5.35
C GLU A 24 7.36 12.59 5.86
N TYR A 25 6.62 13.69 6.01
CA TYR A 25 5.25 13.71 6.51
C TYR A 25 4.30 13.89 5.35
N HIS A 26 3.40 12.93 5.18
CA HIS A 26 2.46 12.92 4.07
C HIS A 26 1.00 12.89 4.55
N SER A 27 0.18 13.75 3.97
CA SER A 27 -1.28 13.68 4.07
C SER A 27 -1.83 12.87 2.91
N VAL A 28 -2.75 11.96 3.21
CA VAL A 28 -3.46 11.14 2.22
C VAL A 28 -4.95 11.39 2.35
N SER A 29 -5.60 11.80 1.27
CA SER A 29 -7.02 12.21 1.29
C SER A 29 -7.72 11.84 -0.01
N GLY A 30 -9.03 11.59 0.05
CA GLY A 30 -9.80 11.19 -1.14
C GLY A 30 -11.26 10.92 -0.82
N SER A 31 -12.03 10.55 -1.84
CA SER A 31 -13.41 10.12 -1.64
C SER A 31 -13.47 8.77 -0.92
N LEU A 32 -14.63 8.46 -0.32
CA LEU A 32 -14.86 7.16 0.32
C LEU A 32 -14.66 5.99 -0.68
N GLN A 33 -15.01 6.20 -1.95
CA GLN A 33 -14.81 5.19 -3.00
C GLN A 33 -13.32 4.93 -3.28
N ALA A 34 -12.48 5.98 -3.26
CA ALA A 34 -11.04 5.82 -3.41
C ALA A 34 -10.42 5.09 -2.19
N LEU A 35 -10.92 5.38 -0.99
CA LEU A 35 -10.51 4.67 0.22
C LEU A 35 -10.88 3.18 0.16
N GLN A 36 -12.07 2.85 -0.37
CA GLN A 36 -12.49 1.46 -0.55
C GLN A 36 -11.54 0.72 -1.52
N ARG A 37 -11.24 1.30 -2.69
CA ARG A 37 -10.28 0.72 -3.66
C ARG A 37 -8.89 0.51 -3.03
N PHE A 38 -8.44 1.45 -2.21
CA PHE A 38 -7.17 1.32 -1.49
C PHE A 38 -7.18 0.16 -0.50
N ALA A 39 -8.26 -0.02 0.26
CA ALA A 39 -8.41 -1.14 1.18
C ALA A 39 -8.44 -2.49 0.44
N ASP A 40 -9.05 -2.55 -0.74
CA ASP A 40 -9.10 -3.77 -1.56
C ASP A 40 -7.72 -4.11 -2.14
N ALA A 41 -7.01 -3.12 -2.71
CA ALA A 41 -5.64 -3.29 -3.16
C ALA A 41 -4.69 -3.73 -2.02
N LEU A 42 -4.89 -3.19 -0.81
CA LEU A 42 -4.18 -3.64 0.39
C LEU A 42 -4.40 -5.12 0.67
N ARG A 43 -5.65 -5.60 0.68
CA ARG A 43 -5.98 -7.01 0.91
C ARG A 43 -5.37 -7.91 -0.15
N GLU A 44 -5.47 -7.54 -1.41
CA GLU A 44 -4.87 -8.29 -2.52
C GLU A 44 -3.34 -8.38 -2.40
N SER A 45 -2.68 -7.27 -2.06
CA SER A 45 -1.22 -7.27 -1.88
C SER A 45 -0.76 -8.20 -0.74
N LEU A 46 -1.57 -8.30 0.33
CA LEU A 46 -1.27 -9.16 1.47
C LEU A 46 -1.53 -10.64 1.15
N SER A 47 -2.57 -10.95 0.37
CA SER A 47 -2.87 -12.32 -0.05
C SER A 47 -1.83 -12.86 -1.03
N LEU A 48 -1.35 -12.04 -1.97
CA LEU A 48 -0.26 -12.40 -2.89
C LEU A 48 1.01 -12.76 -2.12
N LYS A 49 1.42 -11.94 -1.15
CA LYS A 49 2.58 -12.21 -0.29
C LYS A 49 2.43 -13.47 0.56
N ALA A 50 1.22 -13.73 1.08
CA ALA A 50 0.96 -14.96 1.83
C ALA A 50 1.17 -16.20 0.95
N ASN A 51 0.72 -16.14 -0.31
CA ASN A 51 0.88 -17.23 -1.27
C ASN A 51 2.35 -17.44 -1.68
N GLU A 52 3.11 -16.37 -1.91
CA GLU A 52 4.56 -16.44 -2.20
C GLU A 52 5.34 -17.08 -1.03
N ASN A 53 5.03 -16.69 0.21
CA ASN A 53 5.66 -17.27 1.39
C ASN A 53 5.34 -18.77 1.53
N ASN A 54 4.13 -19.19 1.16
CA ASN A 54 3.76 -20.61 1.17
C ASN A 54 4.46 -21.40 0.07
N ALA A 55 4.61 -20.84 -1.14
CA ALA A 55 5.30 -21.48 -2.25
C ALA A 55 6.81 -21.68 -1.97
N CYS A 56 7.46 -20.68 -1.38
CA CYS A 56 8.87 -20.79 -0.96
C CYS A 56 9.06 -21.90 0.10
N ARG A 57 8.15 -22.02 1.08
CA ARG A 57 8.23 -23.05 2.13
C ARG A 57 8.00 -24.48 1.61
N GLN A 58 7.23 -24.64 0.54
CA GLN A 58 6.94 -25.96 -0.05
C GLN A 58 8.07 -26.50 -0.93
N HIS A 59 9.03 -25.66 -1.36
CA HIS A 59 10.13 -26.05 -2.24
C HIS A 59 11.44 -26.39 -1.50
N VAL A 60 11.47 -26.24 -0.17
CA VAL A 60 12.62 -26.56 0.71
C VAL A 60 12.38 -27.86 1.50
N ALA A 61 11.39 -28.67 1.10
CA ALA A 61 11.07 -29.97 1.70
C ALA A 61 11.40 -31.12 0.74
#